data_AF-A0A2E4J531-F1
#
_entry.id   AF-A0A2E4J531-F1
#
_cell.length_a   1.000
_cell.length_b   1.000
_cell.length_c   1.000
_cell.angle_alpha   90.00
_cell.angle_beta   90.00
_cell.angle_gamma   90.00
#
_symmetry.space_group_name_H-M   'P 1'
#
loop_
_entity.id
_entity.type
_entity.pdbx_description
1 polymer ?
#
loop_
_entity_poly.entity_id
_entity_poly.type
_entity_poly.pdbx_seq_one_letter_code
_entity_poly.pdbx_strand_id
1 'polypeptide(L)'
;MGSAAQVQGVVFNSIKTGIDIEVRKMRMQLRLNQFRSAKRVAPTAKIYETQIRDAMVVRRAVTLGMPVVLLSQDSADSTQENVLTDYRRLASELIRQGAD
;
A
#
# COMPACT_ATOMS: atom_id res chain seq x y z
N MET A 1 21.02 19.97 -4.36
CA MET A 1 20.14 19.00 -5.06
C MET A 1 19.93 17.81 -4.13
N GLY A 2 18.71 17.30 -4.00
CA GLY A 2 18.37 16.22 -3.07
C GLY A 2 18.83 14.84 -3.53
N SER A 3 18.57 13.81 -2.70
CA SER A 3 18.84 12.42 -3.06
C SER A 3 18.10 12.01 -4.34
N ALA A 4 18.71 11.11 -5.12
CA ALA A 4 18.07 10.59 -6.32
C ALA A 4 16.80 9.82 -5.96
N ALA A 5 15.73 10.01 -6.74
CA ALA A 5 14.51 9.25 -6.59
C ALA A 5 14.79 7.76 -6.83
N GLN A 6 14.38 6.92 -5.88
CA GLN A 6 14.55 5.47 -5.94
C GLN A 6 13.22 4.77 -5.64
N VAL A 7 13.03 3.58 -6.23
CA VAL A 7 11.89 2.72 -5.92
C VAL A 7 12.09 2.12 -4.53
N GLN A 8 11.17 2.42 -3.62
CA GLN A 8 11.24 2.04 -2.20
C GLN A 8 10.49 0.75 -1.86
N GLY A 9 9.67 0.21 -2.77
CA GLY A 9 8.93 -1.00 -2.48
C GLY A 9 7.70 -1.22 -3.32
N VAL A 10 6.90 -2.20 -2.90
CA VAL A 10 5.68 -2.63 -3.58
C VAL A 10 4.53 -2.69 -2.58
N VAL A 11 3.42 -2.04 -2.92
CA VAL A 11 2.16 -2.08 -2.16
C VAL A 11 1.16 -2.96 -2.90
N PHE A 12 0.54 -3.90 -2.21
CA PHE A 12 -0.55 -4.70 -2.76
C PHE A 12 -1.88 -3.94 -2.60
N ASN A 13 -2.44 -3.53 -3.73
CA ASN A 13 -3.64 -2.70 -3.79
C ASN A 13 -4.85 -3.47 -4.34
N SER A 14 -6.05 -3.09 -3.91
CA SER A 14 -7.33 -3.61 -4.37
C SER A 14 -7.47 -5.13 -4.21
N ILE A 15 -7.08 -5.65 -3.04
CA ILE A 15 -7.20 -7.07 -2.74
C ILE A 15 -8.63 -7.39 -2.31
N LYS A 16 -9.30 -8.28 -3.05
CA LYS A 16 -10.63 -8.77 -2.67
C LYS A 16 -10.53 -9.73 -1.48
N THR A 17 -11.48 -9.65 -0.56
CA THR A 17 -11.57 -10.54 0.59
C THR A 17 -11.62 -12.01 0.16
N GLY A 18 -10.88 -12.87 0.87
CA GLY A 18 -10.85 -14.31 0.60
C GLY A 18 -9.99 -14.73 -0.60
N ILE A 19 -9.31 -13.80 -1.28
CA ILE A 19 -8.33 -14.14 -2.31
C ILE A 19 -6.97 -14.38 -1.69
N ASP A 20 -6.43 -15.58 -1.91
CA ASP A 20 -5.04 -15.88 -1.62
C ASP A 20 -4.12 -15.16 -2.63
N ILE A 21 -3.15 -14.42 -2.09
CA ILE A 21 -2.15 -13.68 -2.86
C ILE A 21 -0.72 -14.12 -2.56
N GLU A 22 -0.49 -15.19 -1.80
CA GLU A 22 0.85 -15.66 -1.41
C GLU A 22 1.76 -15.88 -2.62
N VAL A 23 1.28 -16.60 -3.63
CA VAL A 23 2.04 -16.87 -4.86
C VAL A 23 2.39 -15.55 -5.58
N ARG A 24 1.50 -14.56 -5.57
CA ARG A 24 1.75 -13.25 -6.18
C ARG A 24 2.79 -12.47 -5.38
N LYS A 25 2.73 -12.51 -4.03
CA LYS A 25 3.74 -11.93 -3.14
C LYS A 25 5.11 -12.54 -3.36
N MET A 26 5.22 -13.87 -3.39
CA MET A 26 6.48 -14.57 -3.63
C MET A 26 7.09 -14.19 -4.99
N ARG A 27 6.27 -14.12 -6.05
CA ARG A 27 6.73 -13.67 -7.37
C ARG A 27 7.27 -12.25 -7.35
N MET A 28 6.60 -11.34 -6.64
CA MET A 28 7.08 -9.96 -6.49
C MET A 28 8.34 -9.89 -5.64
N GLN A 29 8.47 -10.70 -4.60
CA GLN A 29 9.66 -10.75 -3.76
C GLN A 29 10.88 -11.18 -4.58
N LEU A 30 10.73 -12.22 -5.41
CA LEU A 30 11.78 -12.66 -6.32
C LEU A 30 12.21 -11.54 -7.27
N ARG A 31 11.26 -10.83 -7.88
CA ARG A 31 11.54 -9.70 -8.78
C ARG A 31 12.22 -8.54 -8.07
N LEU A 32 11.77 -8.21 -6.86
CA LEU A 32 12.37 -7.15 -6.04
C LEU A 32 13.82 -7.48 -5.70
N ASN A 33 14.11 -8.74 -5.34
CA ASN A 33 15.47 -9.21 -5.09
C ASN A 33 16.36 -9.12 -6.34
N GLN A 34 15.83 -9.51 -7.52
CA GLN A 34 16.55 -9.35 -8.81
C GLN A 34 16.85 -7.88 -9.12
N PHE A 35 15.93 -6.97 -8.84
CA PHE A 35 16.18 -5.54 -9.06
C PHE A 35 17.15 -4.95 -8.03
N ARG A 36 17.13 -5.43 -6.79
CA ARG A 36 18.07 -5.02 -5.75
C ARG A 36 19.49 -5.45 -6.10
N SER A 37 19.69 -6.69 -6.56
CA SER A 37 21.02 -7.15 -7.01
C SER A 37 21.54 -6.38 -8.21
N ALA A 38 20.66 -5.98 -9.12
CA ALA A 38 20.99 -5.12 -10.26
C ALA A 38 21.11 -3.62 -9.91
N LYS A 39 20.98 -3.24 -8.63
CA LYS A 39 21.03 -1.84 -8.15
C LYS A 39 20.03 -0.91 -8.85
N ARG A 40 18.86 -1.43 -9.24
CA ARG A 40 17.78 -0.66 -9.91
C ARG A 40 16.70 -0.14 -8.97
N VAL A 41 16.77 -0.49 -7.69
CA VAL A 41 15.83 -0.09 -6.62
C VAL A 41 16.62 0.28 -5.37
N ALA A 42 15.98 0.91 -4.40
CA ALA A 42 16.62 1.23 -3.13
C ALA A 42 17.12 -0.05 -2.42
N PRO A 43 18.24 0.00 -1.70
CA PRO A 43 18.71 -1.13 -0.90
C PRO A 43 17.68 -1.59 0.14
N THR A 44 16.93 -0.64 0.69
CA THR A 44 15.85 -0.83 1.66
C THR A 44 14.53 -1.24 1.03
N ALA A 45 14.47 -1.40 -0.30
CA ALA A 45 13.21 -1.64 -0.98
C ALA A 45 12.55 -2.95 -0.53
N LYS A 46 11.30 -2.92 -0.08
CA LYS A 46 10.58 -4.08 0.45
C LYS A 46 9.15 -4.20 -0.09
N ILE A 47 8.55 -5.36 0.11
CA ILE A 47 7.09 -5.47 0.02
C ILE A 47 6.52 -4.94 1.33
N TYR A 48 5.59 -3.99 1.24
CA TYR A 48 4.91 -3.47 2.43
C TYR A 48 3.95 -4.54 2.99
N GLU A 49 3.90 -4.64 4.32
CA GLU A 49 3.03 -5.59 5.01
C GLU A 49 1.57 -5.20 4.83
N THR A 50 1.30 -3.90 4.85
CA THR A 50 -0.04 -3.35 4.69
C THR A 50 -0.56 -3.62 3.27
N GLN A 51 -1.75 -4.23 3.21
CA GLN A 51 -2.49 -4.45 1.97
C GLN A 51 -3.71 -3.55 1.96
N ILE A 52 -4.03 -2.98 0.80
CA ILE A 52 -5.24 -2.17 0.63
C ILE A 52 -6.34 -3.06 0.07
N ARG A 53 -7.45 -3.19 0.81
CA ARG A 53 -8.62 -3.98 0.37
C ARG A 53 -9.38 -3.30 -0.77
N ASP A 54 -10.01 -4.09 -1.64
CA ASP A 54 -10.99 -3.56 -2.60
C ASP A 54 -12.21 -3.02 -1.83
N ALA A 55 -12.60 -1.78 -2.12
CA ALA A 55 -13.69 -1.13 -1.40
C ALA A 55 -14.52 -0.24 -2.32
N MET A 56 -15.85 -0.37 -2.21
CA MET A 56 -16.80 0.43 -3.00
C MET A 56 -16.66 1.94 -2.77
N VAL A 57 -16.27 2.35 -1.55
CA VAL A 57 -16.04 3.76 -1.22
C VAL A 57 -14.91 4.37 -2.06
N VAL A 58 -13.87 3.60 -2.43
CA VAL A 58 -12.78 4.08 -3.29
C VAL A 58 -13.30 4.36 -4.71
N ARG A 59 -14.16 3.49 -5.24
CA ARG A 59 -14.79 3.70 -6.56
C ARG A 59 -15.64 4.96 -6.57
N ARG A 60 -16.47 5.14 -5.53
CA ARG A 60 -17.29 6.35 -5.36
C ARG A 60 -16.44 7.61 -5.24
N ALA A 61 -15.33 7.54 -4.50
CA ALA A 61 -14.37 8.62 -4.35
C ALA A 61 -13.78 9.09 -5.67
N VAL A 62 -13.35 8.14 -6.50
CA VAL A 62 -12.84 8.44 -7.85
C VAL A 62 -13.92 9.09 -8.72
N THR A 63 -15.14 8.57 -8.73
CA THR A 63 -16.25 9.14 -9.52
C THR A 63 -16.59 10.57 -9.11
N LEU A 64 -16.53 10.88 -7.81
CA LEU A 64 -16.86 12.20 -7.28
C LEU A 64 -15.67 13.18 -7.33
N GLY A 65 -14.48 12.73 -7.70
CA GLY A 65 -13.27 13.55 -7.64
C GLY A 65 -12.89 13.95 -6.21
N MET A 66 -13.27 13.15 -5.21
CA MET A 66 -13.05 13.45 -3.79
C MET A 66 -12.06 12.46 -3.15
N PRO A 67 -11.19 12.91 -2.24
CA PRO A 67 -10.40 12.01 -1.40
C PRO A 67 -11.29 11.05 -0.60
N VAL A 68 -10.86 9.79 -0.48
CA VAL A 68 -11.59 8.73 0.24
C VAL A 68 -11.90 9.13 1.69
N VAL A 69 -10.99 9.86 2.33
CA VAL A 69 -11.16 10.36 3.70
C VAL A 69 -12.37 11.29 3.88
N LEU A 70 -12.81 11.99 2.82
CA LEU A 70 -13.96 12.90 2.90
C LEU A 70 -15.31 12.21 2.65
N LEU A 71 -15.29 10.99 2.11
CA LEU A 71 -16.51 10.21 1.81
C LEU A 71 -16.73 9.07 2.80
N SER A 72 -15.67 8.69 3.51
CA SER A 72 -15.75 7.77 4.63
C SER A 72 -16.40 8.53 5.77
N GLN A 73 -17.74 8.60 5.80
CA GLN A 73 -18.42 8.91 7.04
C GLN A 73 -17.97 7.85 8.03
N ASP A 74 -17.31 8.28 9.11
CA ASP A 74 -16.99 7.44 10.25
C ASP A 74 -18.29 6.75 10.66
N SER A 75 -18.48 5.51 10.19
CA SER A 75 -19.44 4.62 10.79
C SER A 75 -18.93 4.51 12.22
N ALA A 76 -19.73 5.00 13.18
CA ALA A 76 -19.31 5.32 14.54
C ALA A 76 -18.70 4.13 15.34
N ASP A 77 -18.62 2.95 14.71
CA ASP A 77 -17.89 1.79 15.17
C ASP A 77 -16.43 1.84 14.70
N SER A 78 -15.57 2.44 15.53
CA SER A 78 -14.11 2.39 15.43
C SER A 78 -13.52 0.96 15.45
N THR A 79 -14.36 -0.06 15.63
CA THR A 79 -14.05 -1.48 15.60
C THR A 79 -14.19 -2.11 14.21
N GLN A 80 -14.82 -1.46 13.24
CA GLN A 80 -14.88 -1.99 11.88
C GLN A 80 -13.61 -1.63 11.09
N GLU A 81 -12.79 -2.64 10.79
CA GLU A 81 -11.67 -2.47 9.87
C GLU A 81 -12.18 -2.01 8.49
N ASN A 82 -11.72 -0.83 8.05
CA ASN A 82 -12.14 -0.22 6.79
C ASN A 82 -10.93 0.15 5.93
N VAL A 83 -11.16 0.47 4.65
CA VAL A 83 -10.08 0.83 3.73
C VAL A 83 -9.30 2.09 4.17
N LEU A 84 -9.94 2.98 4.95
CA LEU A 84 -9.29 4.17 5.50
C LEU A 84 -8.21 3.78 6.53
N THR A 85 -8.48 2.77 7.36
CA THR A 85 -7.49 2.22 8.28
C THR A 85 -6.33 1.55 7.55
N ASP A 86 -6.57 0.87 6.42
CA ASP A 86 -5.51 0.32 5.58
C ASP A 86 -4.60 1.43 5.04
N TYR A 87 -5.17 2.53 4.51
CA TYR A 87 -4.38 3.68 4.05
C TYR A 87 -3.59 4.35 5.17
N ARG A 88 -4.15 4.47 6.38
CA ARG A 88 -3.45 5.02 7.55
C ARG A 88 -2.30 4.11 7.99
N ARG A 89 -2.50 2.80 8.06
CA ARG A 89 -1.45 1.82 8.38
C ARG A 89 -0.31 1.89 7.37
N LEU A 90 -0.64 1.95 6.07
CA LEU A 90 0.35 2.08 5.00
C LEU A 90 1.12 3.39 5.11
N ALA A 91 0.44 4.51 5.37
CA ALA A 91 1.11 5.81 5.55
C ALA A 91 2.11 5.77 6.72
N SER A 92 1.73 5.17 7.84
CA SER A 92 2.65 4.96 8.98
C SER A 92 3.84 4.08 8.61
N GLU A 93 3.62 3.03 7.83
CA GLU A 93 4.68 2.12 7.35
C GLU A 93 5.67 2.85 6.42
N LEU A 94 5.16 3.69 5.53
CA LEU A 94 5.96 4.52 4.62
C LEU A 94 6.80 5.55 5.38
N ILE A 95 6.20 6.24 6.36
CA ILE A 95 6.90 7.22 7.19
C ILE A 95 8.02 6.54 7.99
N ARG A 96 7.75 5.38 8.58
CA ARG A 96 8.76 4.61 9.33
C ARG A 96 9.94 4.23 8.43
N GLN A 97 9.69 3.77 7.20
CA GLN A 97 10.77 3.43 6.26
C GLN A 97 11.54 4.66 5.78
N GLY A 98 10.88 5.81 5.61
CA GLY A 98 11.53 7.04 5.15
C GLY A 98 12.31 7.79 6.23
N ALA A 99 12.16 7.41 7.50
CA ALA A 99 12.89 7.97 8.63
C ALA A 99 14.25 7.28 8.88
N ASP A 100 14.48 6.13 8.24
CA ASP A 100 15.75 5.39 8.21
C ASP A 100 16.57 5.74 6.95
#